data_AF-A0A8T4DM06-F1
#
_entry.id   AF-A0A8T4DM06-F1
#
_cell.length_a   1.000
_cell.length_b   1.000
_cell.length_c   1.000
_cell.angle_alpha   90.00
_cell.angle_beta   90.00
_cell.angle_gamma   90.00
#
_symmetry.space_group_name_H-M   'P 1'
#
loop_
_entity.id
_entity.type
_entity.pdbx_description
1 polymer ?
#
loop_
_entity_poly.entity_id
_entity_poly.type
_entity_poly.pdbx_seq_one_letter_code
_entity_poly.pdbx_strand_id
1 'polypeptide(L)'
;MRTGKTMIKTTNNITLTRGLMQCLIVAIILILSATAMAADTANNPGDDIQDRKSLQAQLVSLSQIKGELEEKGIGSHRINELIEEGFLYLSQGENNLATEAIRKVNELKVLAEKTRQKIIAAQQDHAFLRSQEEEQQAEGVLTEGVLIGSNDQELKDIEIGIVTAQSEFDHENFEGANQEIERVRKKIMQAGEDAYGSLKDRISQVTNIAKESGVREEEIAGLEKKIKSALESGTISELESLNQTLGKAEEAIDSYLELGKVREDLDRIGIPTERLTDEMTLARIEIESASYESAHNRASMARELGQKAVMLESKLSNLSRTIEDESSNMETAAFCKDVCFKETKESIDNAKQELMLGNYERAEIEALQAEKRLEETRADIAVQHIRSTSAGARIATLIRDNWIILLVVAIIIMILAAAGKDTITSRIRLYRLDKARRDLNTHQRMVQELQKDYYIRRRMSRASYNSSYEELEERILRTDETIARVEKEMALKDSSTATSKTKTKNSRNINK
;
A
#
# COMPACT_ATOMS: atom_id res chain seq x y z
N MET A 1 -17.18 5.18 -61.36
CA MET A 1 -16.48 5.41 -62.65
C MET A 1 -15.24 6.27 -62.39
N ARG A 2 -14.13 5.88 -63.03
CA ARG A 2 -12.81 6.54 -63.14
C ARG A 2 -11.81 6.41 -61.98
N THR A 3 -10.75 5.70 -62.36
CA THR A 3 -9.46 5.36 -61.75
C THR A 3 -8.52 6.55 -61.58
N GLY A 4 -7.72 6.55 -60.51
CA GLY A 4 -6.49 7.35 -60.37
C GLY A 4 -5.34 6.44 -59.90
N LYS A 5 -4.55 5.96 -60.86
CA LYS A 5 -3.39 5.07 -60.70
C LYS A 5 -2.11 5.92 -60.59
N THR A 6 -1.18 5.45 -59.75
CA THR A 6 0.29 5.58 -59.84
C THR A 6 0.94 6.97 -59.80
N MET A 7 1.52 7.32 -58.64
CA MET A 7 2.58 8.34 -58.53
C MET A 7 3.61 8.02 -57.43
N ILE A 8 4.04 6.75 -57.30
CA ILE A 8 5.06 6.30 -56.31
C ILE A 8 6.25 5.60 -57.00
N LYS A 9 6.65 6.03 -58.20
CA LYS A 9 7.80 5.42 -58.91
C LYS A 9 8.89 6.38 -59.37
N THR A 10 8.73 7.68 -59.18
CA THR A 10 9.70 8.68 -59.68
C THR A 10 10.68 9.17 -58.61
N THR A 11 10.28 9.27 -57.34
CA THR A 11 11.16 9.78 -56.26
C THR A 11 12.24 8.78 -55.84
N ASN A 12 11.91 7.48 -55.72
CA ASN A 12 12.90 6.44 -55.41
C ASN A 12 13.94 6.25 -56.52
N ASN A 13 13.60 6.53 -57.78
CA ASN A 13 14.57 6.46 -58.87
C ASN A 13 15.57 7.62 -58.85
N ILE A 14 15.23 8.79 -58.27
CA ILE A 14 16.13 9.95 -58.21
C ILE A 14 17.15 9.81 -57.07
N THR A 15 16.75 9.26 -55.92
CA THR A 15 17.69 8.92 -54.82
C THR A 15 18.59 7.75 -55.19
N LEU A 16 18.06 6.72 -55.85
CA LEU A 16 18.88 5.58 -56.31
C LEU A 16 19.89 6.00 -57.39
N THR A 17 19.51 6.89 -58.32
CA THR A 17 20.43 7.39 -59.36
C THR A 17 21.50 8.33 -58.81
N ARG A 18 21.20 9.14 -57.78
CA ARG A 18 22.22 9.94 -57.09
C ARG A 18 23.22 9.07 -56.31
N GLY A 19 22.74 8.04 -55.61
CA GLY A 19 23.61 7.08 -54.91
C GLY A 19 24.50 6.30 -55.88
N LEU A 20 23.96 5.83 -57.01
CA LEU A 20 24.74 5.15 -58.04
C LEU A 20 25.75 6.07 -58.72
N MET A 21 25.42 7.35 -58.93
CA MET A 21 26.35 8.32 -59.52
C MET A 21 27.49 8.66 -58.56
N GLN A 22 27.22 8.76 -57.25
CA GLN A 22 28.26 8.93 -56.22
C GLN A 22 29.16 7.69 -56.11
N CYS A 23 28.60 6.48 -56.12
CA CYS A 23 29.40 5.25 -56.17
C CYS A 23 30.26 5.17 -57.44
N LEU A 24 29.75 5.66 -58.57
CA LEU A 24 30.51 5.72 -59.83
C LEU A 24 31.65 6.75 -59.74
N ILE A 25 31.43 7.91 -59.13
CA ILE A 25 32.47 8.93 -58.92
C ILE A 25 33.54 8.40 -57.98
N VAL A 26 33.18 7.75 -56.87
CA VAL A 26 34.14 7.11 -55.95
C VAL A 26 34.92 5.99 -56.66
N ALA A 27 34.25 5.17 -57.48
CA ALA A 27 34.92 4.14 -58.27
C ALA A 27 35.89 4.74 -59.31
N ILE A 28 35.52 5.84 -59.97
CA ILE A 28 36.37 6.54 -60.93
C ILE A 28 37.57 7.19 -60.22
N ILE A 29 37.38 7.79 -59.05
CA ILE A 29 38.46 8.34 -58.22
C ILE A 29 39.39 7.22 -57.75
N LEU A 30 38.86 6.07 -57.32
CA LEU A 30 39.64 4.89 -56.96
C LEU A 30 40.45 4.33 -58.14
N ILE A 31 39.86 4.30 -59.33
CA ILE A 31 40.55 3.84 -60.55
C ILE A 31 41.64 4.85 -60.94
N LEU A 32 41.34 6.15 -60.93
CA LEU A 32 42.29 7.20 -61.31
C LEU A 32 43.46 7.28 -60.32
N SER A 33 43.19 7.17 -59.02
CA SER A 33 44.24 7.10 -57.98
C SER A 33 45.07 5.82 -58.08
N ALA A 34 44.46 4.66 -58.38
CA ALA A 34 45.20 3.44 -58.65
C ALA A 34 46.11 3.55 -59.89
N THR A 35 45.66 4.22 -60.96
CA THR A 35 46.47 4.46 -62.15
C THR A 35 47.58 5.50 -61.93
N ALA A 36 47.35 6.52 -61.11
CA ALA A 36 48.37 7.48 -60.73
C ALA A 36 49.46 6.83 -59.85
N MET A 37 49.07 5.93 -58.94
CA MET A 37 50.01 5.11 -58.16
C MET A 37 50.84 4.17 -59.03
N ALA A 38 50.26 3.57 -60.07
CA ALA A 38 51.00 2.74 -61.01
C ALA A 38 52.07 3.52 -61.81
N ALA A 39 51.83 4.82 -62.05
CA ALA A 39 52.80 5.72 -62.67
C ALA A 39 53.89 6.18 -61.68
N ASP A 40 53.55 6.38 -60.41
CA ASP A 40 54.48 6.83 -59.35
C ASP A 40 55.38 5.69 -58.82
N THR A 41 54.91 4.43 -58.89
CA THR A 41 55.69 3.21 -58.53
C THR A 41 56.97 2.98 -59.34
N ALA A 42 57.21 3.75 -60.40
CA ALA A 42 58.42 3.62 -61.20
C ALA A 42 59.66 4.29 -60.57
N ASN A 43 59.51 5.18 -59.56
CA ASN A 43 60.60 6.10 -59.17
C ASN A 43 60.98 6.21 -57.67
N ASN A 44 60.41 5.47 -56.71
CA ASN A 44 60.91 5.48 -55.32
C ASN A 44 60.55 4.21 -54.51
N PRO A 45 61.45 3.66 -53.65
CA PRO A 45 61.26 2.35 -53.03
C PRO A 45 60.68 2.39 -51.60
N GLY A 46 59.83 1.41 -51.28
CA GLY A 46 59.73 0.80 -49.96
C GLY A 46 58.64 1.31 -49.01
N ASP A 47 58.98 2.27 -48.15
CA ASP A 47 58.18 2.59 -46.95
C ASP A 47 57.01 3.52 -47.24
N ASP A 48 57.21 4.54 -48.10
CA ASP A 48 56.18 5.54 -48.45
C ASP A 48 54.98 4.92 -49.19
N ILE A 49 55.20 3.82 -49.92
CA ILE A 49 54.15 3.07 -50.63
C ILE A 49 53.27 2.29 -49.65
N GLN A 50 53.87 1.72 -48.60
CA GLN A 50 53.14 0.95 -47.60
C GLN A 50 52.31 1.87 -46.70
N ASP A 51 52.84 3.03 -46.35
CA ASP A 51 52.12 4.07 -45.59
C ASP A 51 50.95 4.64 -46.40
N ARG A 52 51.14 4.95 -47.69
CA ARG A 52 50.05 5.40 -48.56
C ARG A 52 48.93 4.36 -48.70
N LYS A 53 49.27 3.08 -48.85
CA LYS A 53 48.27 1.99 -48.90
C LYS A 53 47.51 1.84 -47.58
N SER A 54 48.19 2.02 -46.45
CA SER A 54 47.58 2.01 -45.11
C SER A 54 46.60 3.17 -44.93
N LEU A 55 47.00 4.40 -45.28
CA LEU A 55 46.14 5.58 -45.21
C LEU A 55 44.94 5.47 -46.17
N GLN A 56 45.14 4.92 -47.37
CA GLN A 56 44.05 4.64 -48.30
C GLN A 56 43.05 3.64 -47.72
N ALA A 57 43.51 2.56 -47.11
CA ALA A 57 42.64 1.58 -46.47
C ALA A 57 41.84 2.20 -45.30
N GLN A 58 42.46 3.10 -44.52
CA GLN A 58 41.80 3.83 -43.45
C GLN A 58 40.75 4.82 -43.98
N LEU A 59 41.03 5.58 -45.04
CA LEU A 59 40.03 6.48 -45.64
C LEU A 59 38.85 5.70 -46.24
N VAL A 60 39.13 4.54 -46.84
CA VAL A 60 38.07 3.64 -47.33
C VAL A 60 37.24 3.09 -46.18
N SER A 61 37.83 2.69 -45.04
CA SER A 61 37.04 2.25 -43.89
C SER A 61 36.23 3.39 -43.27
N LEU A 62 36.78 4.61 -43.21
CA LEU A 62 36.05 5.80 -42.77
C LEU A 62 34.85 6.14 -43.67
N SER A 63 34.91 5.83 -44.97
CA SER A 63 33.76 6.02 -45.86
C SER A 63 32.55 5.12 -45.51
N GLN A 64 32.78 4.00 -44.81
CA GLN A 64 31.73 3.12 -44.31
C GLN A 64 31.02 3.70 -43.08
N ILE A 65 31.69 4.55 -42.31
CA ILE A 65 31.15 5.24 -41.12
C ILE A 65 30.01 6.18 -41.48
N LYS A 66 29.98 6.69 -42.71
CA LYS A 66 28.88 7.50 -43.23
C LYS A 66 27.53 6.80 -43.04
N GLY A 67 27.45 5.52 -43.42
CA GLY A 67 26.24 4.72 -43.28
C GLY A 67 25.85 4.54 -41.81
N GLU A 68 26.83 4.26 -40.94
CA GLU A 68 26.61 4.11 -39.50
C GLU A 68 26.07 5.40 -38.85
N LEU A 69 26.58 6.56 -39.26
CA LEU A 69 26.15 7.85 -38.73
C LEU A 69 24.76 8.24 -39.23
N GLU A 70 24.47 8.03 -40.52
CA GLU A 70 23.14 8.27 -41.10
C GLU A 70 22.08 7.34 -40.49
N GLU A 71 22.41 6.07 -40.21
CA GLU A 71 21.54 5.14 -39.48
C GLU A 71 21.25 5.61 -38.05
N LYS A 72 22.24 6.23 -37.40
CA LYS A 72 22.08 6.90 -36.10
C LYS A 72 21.42 8.28 -36.23
N GLY A 73 21.04 8.73 -37.43
CA GLY A 73 20.41 10.03 -37.70
C GLY A 73 21.34 11.23 -37.51
N ILE A 74 22.65 11.04 -37.67
CA ILE A 74 23.68 12.08 -37.56
C ILE A 74 24.05 12.56 -38.97
N GLY A 75 24.10 13.87 -39.18
CA GLY A 75 24.58 14.46 -40.43
C GLY A 75 26.01 14.03 -40.75
N SER A 76 26.28 13.68 -42.01
CA SER A 76 27.56 13.13 -42.45
C SER A 76 28.32 14.05 -43.41
N HIS A 77 27.78 15.22 -43.75
CA HIS A 77 28.29 16.07 -44.83
C HIS A 77 29.73 16.54 -44.59
N ARG A 78 30.00 17.14 -43.43
CA ARG A 78 31.31 17.63 -43.00
C ARG A 78 32.33 16.51 -42.82
N ILE A 79 31.86 15.35 -42.35
CA ILE A 79 32.68 14.14 -42.25
C ILE A 79 33.07 13.64 -43.64
N ASN A 80 32.15 13.68 -44.61
CA ASN A 80 32.43 13.33 -46.00
C ASN A 80 33.39 14.33 -46.66
N GLU A 81 33.24 15.64 -46.42
CA GLU A 81 34.18 16.66 -46.91
C GLU A 81 35.61 16.37 -46.43
N LEU A 82 35.80 16.05 -45.15
CA LEU A 82 37.12 15.73 -44.60
C LEU A 82 37.70 14.40 -45.15
N ILE A 83 36.85 13.42 -45.45
CA ILE A 83 37.27 12.19 -46.11
C ILE A 83 37.71 12.49 -47.56
N GLU A 84 36.96 13.33 -48.29
CA GLU A 84 37.31 13.78 -49.65
C GLU A 84 38.61 14.59 -49.66
N GLU A 85 38.79 15.52 -48.72
CA GLU A 85 40.05 16.23 -48.50
C GLU A 85 41.20 15.27 -48.21
N GLY A 86 40.98 14.25 -47.37
CA GLY A 86 41.97 13.22 -47.07
C GLY A 86 42.42 12.44 -48.31
N PHE A 87 41.48 12.06 -49.19
CA PHE A 87 41.80 11.43 -50.47
C PHE A 87 42.54 12.38 -51.42
N LEU A 88 42.19 13.67 -51.42
CA LEU A 88 42.88 14.69 -52.21
C LEU A 88 44.33 14.88 -51.77
N TYR A 89 44.58 15.04 -50.46
CA TYR A 89 45.93 15.15 -49.90
C TYR A 89 46.77 13.90 -50.20
N LEU A 90 46.17 12.71 -50.09
CA LEU A 90 46.85 11.46 -50.41
C LEU A 90 47.24 11.39 -51.91
N SER A 91 46.38 11.89 -52.81
CA SER A 91 46.67 11.94 -54.26
C SER A 91 47.78 12.93 -54.63
N GLN A 92 48.00 13.95 -53.79
CA GLN A 92 49.07 14.96 -53.94
C GLN A 92 50.38 14.54 -53.26
N GLY A 93 50.38 13.40 -52.57
CA GLY A 93 51.52 12.89 -51.82
C GLY A 93 51.74 13.54 -50.45
N GLU A 94 50.74 14.25 -49.93
CA GLU A 94 50.77 14.97 -48.65
C GLU A 94 50.29 14.06 -47.50
N ASN A 95 51.03 12.98 -47.22
CA ASN A 95 50.62 11.94 -46.26
C ASN A 95 50.33 12.49 -44.85
N ASN A 96 51.03 13.54 -44.42
CA ASN A 96 50.81 14.18 -43.12
C ASN A 96 49.43 14.86 -43.05
N LEU A 97 49.00 15.51 -44.13
CA LEU A 97 47.69 16.17 -44.21
C LEU A 97 46.56 15.15 -44.36
N ALA A 98 46.80 14.05 -45.09
CA ALA A 98 45.87 12.92 -45.12
C ALA A 98 45.69 12.26 -43.74
N THR A 99 46.78 12.09 -42.98
CA THR A 99 46.73 11.57 -41.60
C THR A 99 45.96 12.50 -40.66
N GLU A 100 46.18 13.81 -40.80
CA GLU A 100 45.47 14.84 -40.03
C GLU A 100 43.97 14.88 -40.35
N ALA A 101 43.58 14.68 -41.63
CA ALA A 101 42.19 14.55 -42.03
C ALA A 101 41.52 13.31 -41.40
N ILE A 102 42.20 12.14 -41.45
CA ILE A 102 41.73 10.90 -40.80
C ILE A 102 41.55 11.10 -39.29
N ARG A 103 42.48 11.79 -38.62
CA ARG A 103 42.38 12.12 -37.19
C ARG A 103 41.15 12.98 -36.90
N LYS A 104 40.95 14.05 -37.67
CA LYS A 104 39.79 14.95 -37.52
C LYS A 104 38.46 14.24 -37.75
N VAL A 105 38.38 13.34 -38.72
CA VAL A 105 37.18 12.51 -38.97
C VAL A 105 36.83 11.68 -37.73
N ASN A 106 37.81 10.99 -37.14
CA ASN A 106 37.59 10.17 -35.95
C ASN A 106 37.19 11.02 -34.73
N GLU A 107 37.83 12.18 -34.54
CA GLU A 107 37.48 13.11 -33.45
C GLU A 107 36.06 13.65 -33.59
N LEU A 108 35.66 14.06 -34.81
CA LEU A 108 34.30 14.52 -35.08
C LEU A 108 33.27 13.42 -34.93
N LYS A 109 33.56 12.17 -35.33
CA LYS A 109 32.66 11.03 -35.08
C LYS A 109 32.38 10.87 -33.59
N VAL A 110 33.44 10.80 -32.78
CA VAL A 110 33.32 10.61 -31.32
C VAL A 110 32.58 11.79 -30.69
N LEU A 111 32.89 13.02 -31.13
CA LEU A 111 32.23 14.22 -30.65
C LEU A 111 30.73 14.22 -31.02
N ALA A 112 30.37 13.88 -32.25
CA ALA A 112 28.98 13.84 -32.70
C ALA A 112 28.17 12.79 -31.92
N GLU A 113 28.69 11.57 -31.77
CA GLU A 113 28.02 10.52 -31.00
C GLU A 113 27.82 10.93 -29.53
N LYS A 114 28.86 11.47 -28.89
CA LYS A 114 28.81 11.94 -27.51
C LYS A 114 27.84 13.10 -27.33
N THR A 115 27.85 14.05 -28.27
CA THR A 115 26.97 15.23 -28.23
C THR A 115 25.51 14.83 -28.39
N ARG A 116 25.21 13.91 -29.32
CA ARG A 116 23.86 13.36 -29.49
C ARG A 116 23.34 12.70 -28.23
N GLN A 117 24.16 11.86 -27.58
CA GLN A 117 23.78 11.22 -26.32
C GLN A 117 23.47 12.24 -25.22
N LYS A 118 24.26 13.31 -25.13
CA LYS A 118 24.01 14.39 -24.16
C LYS A 118 22.72 15.16 -24.47
N ILE A 119 22.41 15.42 -25.74
CA ILE A 119 21.17 16.08 -26.13
C ILE A 119 19.96 15.22 -25.75
N ILE A 120 20.00 13.92 -26.04
CA ILE A 120 18.92 12.98 -25.67
C ILE A 120 18.74 12.94 -24.15
N ALA A 121 19.83 12.85 -23.38
CA ALA A 121 19.76 12.86 -21.92
C ALA A 121 19.15 14.17 -21.39
N ALA A 122 19.62 15.33 -21.87
CA ALA A 122 19.08 16.62 -21.46
C ALA A 122 17.60 16.80 -21.85
N GLN A 123 17.16 16.24 -22.98
CA GLN A 123 15.75 16.23 -23.37
C GLN A 123 14.90 15.39 -22.41
N GLN A 124 15.41 14.23 -21.97
CA GLN A 124 14.74 13.39 -20.99
C GLN A 124 14.64 14.09 -19.63
N ASP A 125 15.73 14.70 -19.18
CA ASP A 125 15.77 15.48 -17.93
C ASP A 125 14.82 16.69 -18.00
N HIS A 126 14.81 17.42 -19.11
CA HIS A 126 13.91 18.58 -19.30
C HIS A 126 12.44 18.17 -19.37
N ALA A 127 12.10 17.12 -20.13
CA ALA A 127 10.74 16.61 -20.21
C ALA A 127 10.24 16.16 -18.82
N PHE A 128 11.12 15.55 -18.03
CA PHE A 128 10.84 15.20 -16.64
C PHE A 128 10.55 16.44 -15.80
N LEU A 129 11.43 17.45 -15.81
CA LEU A 129 11.22 18.71 -15.08
C LEU A 129 9.91 19.42 -15.46
N ARG A 130 9.56 19.43 -16.76
CA ARG A 130 8.31 20.02 -17.25
C ARG A 130 7.07 19.27 -16.78
N SER A 131 7.12 17.93 -16.78
CA SER A 131 6.00 17.11 -16.30
C SER A 131 5.70 17.34 -14.82
N GLN A 132 6.73 17.64 -14.02
CA GLN A 132 6.58 17.97 -12.60
C GLN A 132 5.88 19.32 -12.40
N GLU A 133 6.26 20.34 -13.17
CA GLU A 133 5.58 21.64 -13.12
C GLU A 133 4.08 21.52 -13.49
N GLU A 134 3.77 20.70 -14.50
CA GLU A 134 2.39 20.47 -14.95
C GLU A 134 1.54 19.70 -13.92
N GLU A 135 2.09 18.67 -13.28
CA GLU A 135 1.41 17.89 -12.24
C GLU A 135 1.05 18.76 -11.03
N GLN A 136 1.95 19.65 -10.62
CA GLN A 136 1.71 20.58 -9.53
C GLN A 136 0.66 21.65 -9.85
N GLN A 137 0.69 22.20 -11.07
CA GLN A 137 -0.35 23.14 -11.53
C GLN A 137 -1.73 22.46 -11.58
N ALA A 138 -1.78 21.17 -11.89
CA ALA A 138 -3.01 20.40 -11.95
C ALA A 138 -3.57 20.05 -10.56
N GLU A 139 -2.71 19.70 -9.60
CA GLU A 139 -3.15 19.34 -8.25
C GLU A 139 -3.55 20.57 -7.43
N GLY A 140 -3.04 21.77 -7.73
CA GLY A 140 -3.37 22.99 -6.98
C GLY A 140 -2.94 22.92 -5.51
N VAL A 141 -2.09 21.96 -5.17
CA VAL A 141 -1.65 21.66 -3.80
C VAL A 141 -0.34 22.41 -3.54
N LEU A 142 -0.38 23.31 -2.56
CA LEU A 142 0.78 23.84 -1.84
C LEU A 142 1.38 22.72 -0.96
N THR A 143 1.73 21.58 -1.53
CA THR A 143 2.47 20.55 -0.80
C THR A 143 3.90 21.05 -0.72
N GLU A 144 4.45 21.13 0.49
CA GLU A 144 5.85 21.46 0.79
C GLU A 144 6.82 20.35 0.29
N GLY A 145 6.56 19.80 -0.90
CA GLY A 145 7.48 18.94 -1.61
C GLY A 145 8.67 19.77 -2.09
N VAL A 146 9.86 19.22 -1.93
CA VAL A 146 11.08 19.82 -2.45
C VAL A 146 10.98 19.87 -3.96
N LEU A 147 10.83 21.08 -4.49
CA LEU A 147 10.88 21.34 -5.91
C LEU A 147 12.25 20.91 -6.44
N ILE A 148 12.25 19.92 -7.33
CA ILE A 148 13.33 19.80 -8.30
C ILE A 148 12.98 20.73 -9.46
N GLY A 149 13.30 22.03 -9.33
CA GLY A 149 13.25 22.94 -10.47
C GLY A 149 12.77 24.35 -10.18
N SER A 150 13.69 25.29 -10.31
CA SER A 150 13.64 26.33 -11.34
C SER A 150 12.30 27.02 -11.59
N ASN A 151 12.28 28.33 -11.32
CA ASN A 151 11.26 29.24 -11.86
C ASN A 151 11.04 28.99 -13.38
N ASP A 152 9.80 29.14 -13.88
CA ASP A 152 9.39 28.92 -15.29
C ASP A 152 10.37 29.53 -16.33
N GLN A 153 11.04 30.63 -15.96
CA GLN A 153 12.08 31.26 -16.75
C GLN A 153 13.34 30.37 -16.94
N GLU A 154 13.80 29.66 -15.92
CA GLU A 154 14.93 28.73 -16.00
C GLU A 154 14.60 27.49 -16.83
N LEU A 155 13.38 26.95 -16.74
CA LEU A 155 12.94 25.83 -17.57
C LEU A 155 12.84 26.21 -19.05
N LYS A 156 12.36 27.43 -19.34
CA LYS A 156 12.39 28.01 -20.70
C LYS A 156 13.82 28.22 -21.19
N ASP A 157 14.72 28.70 -20.34
CA ASP A 157 16.13 28.86 -20.68
C ASP A 157 16.81 27.52 -21.02
N ILE A 158 16.44 26.44 -20.31
CA ILE A 158 16.90 25.06 -20.59
C ILE A 158 16.32 24.59 -21.93
N GLU A 159 15.01 24.77 -22.16
CA GLU A 159 14.34 24.41 -23.42
C GLU A 159 15.00 25.10 -24.62
N ILE A 160 15.22 26.42 -24.52
CA ILE A 160 15.91 27.22 -25.54
C ILE A 160 17.31 26.69 -25.79
N GLY A 161 18.07 26.36 -24.74
CA GLY A 161 19.42 25.82 -24.87
C GLY A 161 19.45 24.44 -25.55
N ILE A 162 18.50 23.55 -25.23
CA ILE A 162 18.37 22.23 -25.88
C ILE A 162 18.03 22.40 -27.36
N VAL A 163 17.07 23.27 -27.69
CA VAL A 163 16.69 23.57 -29.08
C VAL A 163 17.86 24.17 -29.86
N THR A 164 18.63 25.07 -29.22
CA THR A 164 19.84 25.66 -29.83
C THR A 164 20.90 24.59 -30.09
N ALA A 165 21.18 23.73 -29.12
CA ALA A 165 22.14 22.63 -29.28
C ALA A 165 21.71 21.64 -30.38
N GLN A 166 20.42 21.32 -30.46
CA GLN A 166 19.87 20.47 -31.53
C GLN A 166 20.01 21.14 -32.90
N SER A 167 19.69 22.43 -33.00
CA SER A 167 19.85 23.19 -34.24
C SER A 167 21.32 23.20 -34.71
N GLU A 168 22.27 23.50 -33.82
CA GLU A 168 23.71 23.45 -34.15
C GLU A 168 24.15 22.04 -34.55
N PHE A 169 23.62 21.00 -33.89
CA PHE A 169 23.89 19.61 -34.22
C PHE A 169 23.38 19.24 -35.62
N ASP A 170 22.18 19.68 -35.98
CA ASP A 170 21.56 19.45 -37.29
C ASP A 170 22.29 20.18 -38.43
N HIS A 171 22.96 21.30 -38.13
CA HIS A 171 23.87 22.01 -39.04
C HIS A 171 25.30 21.44 -39.02
N GLU A 172 25.52 20.29 -38.37
CA GLU A 172 26.81 19.61 -38.23
C GLU A 172 27.90 20.43 -37.53
N ASN A 173 27.51 21.46 -36.77
CA ASN A 173 28.38 22.19 -35.85
C ASN A 173 28.46 21.46 -34.49
N PHE A 174 29.10 20.29 -34.49
CA PHE A 174 29.16 19.43 -33.30
C PHE A 174 29.90 20.08 -32.11
N GLU A 175 30.86 20.95 -32.38
CA GLU A 175 31.58 21.70 -31.33
C GLU A 175 30.66 22.72 -30.66
N GLY A 176 29.92 23.52 -31.44
CA GLY A 176 28.94 24.47 -30.92
C GLY A 176 27.81 23.78 -30.15
N ALA A 177 27.27 22.70 -30.71
CA ALA A 177 26.27 21.87 -30.05
C ALA A 177 26.76 21.28 -28.73
N ASN A 178 28.02 20.80 -28.67
CA ASN A 178 28.60 20.26 -27.45
C ASN A 178 28.86 21.34 -26.39
N GLN A 179 29.26 22.56 -26.77
CA GLN A 179 29.43 23.66 -25.82
C GLN A 179 28.08 24.07 -25.21
N GLU A 180 27.06 24.18 -26.04
CA GLU A 180 25.72 24.59 -25.62
C GLU A 180 25.07 23.53 -24.73
N ILE A 181 25.19 22.24 -25.08
CA ILE A 181 24.63 21.17 -24.24
C ILE A 181 25.35 21.03 -22.90
N GLU A 182 26.66 21.31 -22.83
CA GLU A 182 27.38 21.35 -21.55
C GLU A 182 26.91 22.51 -20.66
N ARG A 183 26.58 23.67 -21.26
CA ARG A 183 25.98 24.80 -20.55
C ARG A 183 24.60 24.42 -19.99
N VAL A 184 23.77 23.77 -20.80
CA VAL A 184 22.45 23.25 -20.38
C VAL A 184 22.59 22.24 -19.25
N ARG A 185 23.48 21.25 -19.38
CA ARG A 185 23.69 20.23 -18.34
C ARG A 185 24.14 20.82 -17.02
N LYS A 186 24.99 21.86 -17.03
CA LYS A 186 25.36 22.57 -15.79
C LYS A 186 24.15 23.20 -15.12
N LYS A 187 23.24 23.82 -15.87
CA LYS A 187 21.99 24.38 -15.32
C LYS A 187 21.10 23.29 -14.72
N ILE A 188 20.93 22.17 -15.44
CA ILE A 188 20.18 21.00 -14.97
C ILE A 188 20.79 20.44 -13.67
N MET A 189 22.11 20.29 -13.62
CA MET A 189 22.82 19.82 -12.42
C MET A 189 22.67 20.78 -11.25
N GLN A 190 22.74 22.09 -11.49
CA GLN A 190 22.56 23.11 -10.44
C GLN A 190 21.16 23.04 -9.84
N ALA A 191 20.11 22.89 -10.68
CA ALA A 191 18.75 22.65 -10.18
C ALA A 191 18.65 21.35 -9.35
N GLY A 192 19.40 20.31 -9.74
CA GLY A 192 19.52 19.07 -8.97
C GLY A 192 20.25 19.24 -7.62
N GLU A 193 21.29 20.08 -7.55
CA GLU A 193 22.02 20.39 -6.32
C GLU A 193 21.16 21.15 -5.30
N ASP A 194 20.36 22.12 -5.75
CA ASP A 194 19.44 22.87 -4.90
C ASP A 194 18.35 21.95 -4.32
N ALA A 195 17.82 21.05 -5.15
CA ALA A 195 16.87 20.04 -4.70
C ALA A 195 17.49 19.03 -3.74
N TYR A 196 18.74 18.63 -3.97
CA TYR A 196 19.49 17.78 -3.04
C TYR A 196 19.66 18.43 -1.67
N GLY A 197 20.04 19.71 -1.62
CA GLY A 197 20.18 20.45 -0.36
C GLY A 197 18.87 20.42 0.44
N SER A 198 17.77 20.71 -0.24
CA SER A 198 16.43 20.73 0.36
C SER A 198 15.97 19.33 0.80
N LEU A 199 16.22 18.28 0.00
CA LEU A 199 15.94 16.89 0.37
C LEU A 199 16.76 16.43 1.58
N LYS A 200 18.03 16.82 1.64
CA LYS A 200 18.91 16.52 2.77
C LYS A 200 18.43 17.17 4.06
N ASP A 201 17.97 18.42 3.98
CA ASP A 201 17.39 19.11 5.13
C ASP A 201 16.11 18.42 5.61
N ARG A 202 15.22 18.01 4.69
CA ARG A 202 14.03 17.22 5.02
C ARG A 202 14.37 15.84 5.59
N ILE A 203 15.35 15.12 5.04
CA ILE A 203 15.85 13.87 5.65
C ILE A 203 16.30 14.13 7.08
N SER A 204 17.04 15.21 7.32
CA SER A 204 17.53 15.54 8.66
C SER A 204 16.37 15.81 9.62
N GLN A 205 15.33 16.52 9.16
CA GLN A 205 14.10 16.73 9.92
C GLN A 205 13.38 15.42 10.22
N VAL A 206 13.09 14.60 9.21
CA VAL A 206 12.44 13.28 9.35
C VAL A 206 13.24 12.37 10.28
N THR A 207 14.58 12.39 10.19
CA THR A 207 15.46 11.63 11.08
C THR A 207 15.36 12.11 12.53
N ASN A 208 15.33 13.43 12.76
CA ASN A 208 15.16 13.99 14.09
C ASN A 208 13.78 13.63 14.68
N ILE A 209 12.71 13.76 13.90
CA ILE A 209 11.35 13.39 14.31
C ILE A 209 11.29 11.89 14.62
N ALA A 210 11.87 11.04 13.79
CA ALA A 210 11.94 9.60 14.02
C ALA A 210 12.70 9.23 15.31
N LYS A 211 13.79 9.95 15.60
CA LYS A 211 14.57 9.79 16.83
C LYS A 211 13.75 10.13 18.07
N GLU A 212 13.04 11.27 18.03
CA GLU A 212 12.12 11.67 19.10
C GLU A 212 10.97 10.67 19.28
N SER A 213 10.59 9.99 18.20
CA SER A 213 9.56 8.94 18.18
C SER A 213 10.04 7.56 18.66
N GLY A 214 11.35 7.36 18.89
CA GLY A 214 11.91 6.06 19.27
C GLY A 214 12.01 5.03 18.13
N VAL A 215 11.95 5.47 16.88
CA VAL A 215 12.24 4.68 15.67
C VAL A 215 13.77 4.63 15.46
N ARG A 216 14.33 3.49 15.06
CA ARG A 216 15.79 3.34 14.88
C ARG A 216 16.30 4.17 13.68
N GLU A 217 17.40 4.90 13.89
CA GLU A 217 18.02 5.81 12.89
C GLU A 217 18.57 5.07 11.64
N GLU A 218 18.95 3.80 11.79
CA GLU A 218 19.74 3.04 10.81
C GLU A 218 19.07 2.90 9.43
N GLU A 219 17.74 2.89 9.38
CA GLU A 219 16.97 2.66 8.14
C GLU A 219 16.61 3.99 7.42
N ILE A 220 16.39 5.07 8.17
CA ILE A 220 16.22 6.43 7.59
C ILE A 220 17.57 6.93 7.06
N ALA A 221 18.68 6.59 7.74
CA ALA A 221 20.04 6.86 7.26
C ALA A 221 20.35 6.20 5.90
N GLY A 222 19.64 5.12 5.55
CA GLY A 222 19.71 4.48 4.23
C GLY A 222 19.22 5.38 3.09
N LEU A 223 18.28 6.29 3.35
CA LEU A 223 17.77 7.25 2.37
C LEU A 223 18.82 8.33 2.04
N GLU A 224 19.55 8.85 3.03
CA GLU A 224 20.60 9.85 2.79
C GLU A 224 21.68 9.33 1.83
N LYS A 225 22.09 8.06 2.02
CA LYS A 225 23.06 7.40 1.15
C LYS A 225 22.54 7.20 -0.28
N LYS A 226 21.25 6.88 -0.44
CA LYS A 226 20.62 6.75 -1.77
C LYS A 226 20.51 8.11 -2.47
N ILE A 227 20.16 9.17 -1.75
CA ILE A 227 20.09 10.54 -2.31
C ILE A 227 21.47 11.00 -2.77
N LYS A 228 22.52 10.75 -1.97
CA LYS A 228 23.90 11.05 -2.38
C LYS A 228 24.31 10.28 -3.63
N SER A 229 23.95 9.01 -3.74
CA SER A 229 24.23 8.20 -4.94
C SER A 229 23.51 8.72 -6.19
N ALA A 230 22.23 9.14 -6.06
CA ALA A 230 21.44 9.69 -7.16
C ALA A 230 21.97 11.05 -7.65
N LEU A 231 22.52 11.87 -6.75
CA LEU A 231 23.21 13.10 -7.10
C LEU A 231 24.51 12.81 -7.87
N GLU A 232 25.31 11.86 -7.39
CA GLU A 232 26.59 11.46 -8.01
C GLU A 232 26.40 10.86 -9.41
N SER A 233 25.28 10.16 -9.66
CA SER A 233 24.91 9.66 -10.99
C SER A 233 24.29 10.71 -11.91
N GLY A 234 23.88 11.88 -11.37
CA GLY A 234 23.30 12.98 -12.14
C GLY A 234 21.89 12.68 -12.68
N THR A 235 21.17 11.75 -12.08
CA THR A 235 19.84 11.28 -12.50
C THR A 235 18.75 11.93 -11.65
N ILE A 236 18.19 13.04 -12.14
CA ILE A 236 17.14 13.80 -11.43
C ILE A 236 15.91 12.94 -11.11
N SER A 237 15.56 12.00 -11.99
CA SER A 237 14.42 11.08 -11.77
C SER A 237 14.55 10.21 -10.53
N GLU A 238 15.77 9.84 -10.14
CA GLU A 238 16.03 9.05 -8.93
C GLU A 238 15.89 9.90 -7.66
N LEU A 239 16.26 11.19 -7.71
CA LEU A 239 16.04 12.14 -6.62
C LEU A 239 14.55 12.31 -6.30
N GLU A 240 13.68 12.31 -7.30
CA GLU A 240 12.24 12.43 -7.10
C GLU A 240 11.61 11.16 -6.51
N SER A 241 12.00 9.98 -7.00
CA SER A 241 11.57 8.73 -6.37
C SER A 241 11.93 8.69 -4.88
N LEU A 242 13.08 9.27 -4.52
CA LEU A 242 13.51 9.43 -3.14
C LEU A 242 12.72 10.52 -2.40
N ASN A 243 12.36 11.63 -3.05
CA ASN A 243 11.47 12.66 -2.52
C ASN A 243 10.09 12.10 -2.13
N GLN A 244 9.46 11.33 -3.03
CA GLN A 244 8.19 10.65 -2.76
C GLN A 244 8.31 9.63 -1.63
N THR A 245 9.39 8.85 -1.64
CA THR A 245 9.66 7.89 -0.57
C THR A 245 9.83 8.60 0.78
N LEU A 246 10.51 9.74 0.79
CA LEU A 246 10.70 10.57 1.98
C LEU A 246 9.39 11.17 2.48
N GLY A 247 8.53 11.69 1.58
CA GLY A 247 7.20 12.19 1.93
C GLY A 247 6.32 11.10 2.56
N LYS A 248 6.33 9.88 2.00
CA LYS A 248 5.62 8.74 2.61
C LYS A 248 6.19 8.37 3.98
N ALA A 249 7.51 8.43 4.14
CA ALA A 249 8.14 8.16 5.43
C ALA A 249 7.74 9.21 6.48
N GLU A 250 7.71 10.48 6.09
CA GLU A 250 7.25 11.60 6.91
C GLU A 250 5.79 11.40 7.37
N GLU A 251 4.86 11.15 6.45
CA GLU A 251 3.45 10.88 6.76
C GLU A 251 3.25 9.68 7.71
N ALA A 252 4.08 8.65 7.55
CA ALA A 252 4.04 7.46 8.40
C ALA A 252 4.52 7.76 9.83
N ILE A 253 5.60 8.53 9.96
CA ILE A 253 6.17 8.93 11.26
C ILE A 253 5.22 9.89 11.99
N ASP A 254 4.63 10.85 11.28
CA ASP A 254 3.65 11.77 11.85
C ASP A 254 2.41 11.02 12.37
N SER A 255 1.87 10.09 11.58
CA SER A 255 0.74 9.26 12.02
C SER A 255 1.09 8.39 13.22
N TYR A 256 2.33 7.88 13.29
CA TYR A 256 2.84 7.14 14.44
C TYR A 256 2.92 8.01 15.71
N LEU A 257 3.38 9.26 15.58
CA LEU A 257 3.44 10.22 16.68
C LEU A 257 2.04 10.62 17.18
N GLU A 258 1.11 10.87 16.26
CA GLU A 258 -0.27 11.19 16.61
C GLU A 258 -0.95 10.05 17.36
N LEU A 259 -0.72 8.80 16.93
CA LEU A 259 -1.16 7.62 17.66
C LEU A 259 -0.59 7.58 19.09
N GLY A 260 0.68 7.98 19.26
CA GLY A 260 1.31 8.13 20.58
C GLY A 260 0.58 9.13 21.48
N LYS A 261 0.18 10.29 20.95
CA LYS A 261 -0.60 11.31 21.69
C LYS A 261 -1.96 10.77 22.14
N VAL A 262 -2.67 10.09 21.23
CA VAL A 262 -3.97 9.47 21.55
C VAL A 262 -3.81 8.39 22.63
N ARG A 263 -2.72 7.63 22.61
CA ARG A 263 -2.38 6.67 23.67
C ARG A 263 -2.23 7.36 25.02
N GLU A 264 -1.46 8.46 25.08
CA GLU A 264 -1.29 9.22 26.32
C GLU A 264 -2.62 9.78 26.85
N ASP A 265 -3.52 10.22 25.98
CA ASP A 265 -4.84 10.70 26.38
C ASP A 265 -5.70 9.58 26.96
N LEU A 266 -5.65 8.38 26.39
CA LEU A 266 -6.32 7.19 26.95
C LEU A 266 -5.74 6.78 28.30
N ASP A 267 -4.41 6.79 28.44
CA ASP A 267 -3.73 6.50 29.72
C ASP A 267 -4.17 7.50 30.81
N ARG A 268 -4.31 8.80 30.46
CA ARG A 268 -4.77 9.85 31.38
C ARG A 268 -6.20 9.64 31.88
N ILE A 269 -7.09 9.12 31.04
CA ILE A 269 -8.47 8.79 31.42
C ILE A 269 -8.63 7.36 31.96
N GLY A 270 -7.51 6.63 32.12
CA GLY A 270 -7.48 5.32 32.75
C GLY A 270 -8.03 4.19 31.89
N ILE A 271 -8.08 4.37 30.56
CA ILE A 271 -8.50 3.32 29.61
C ILE A 271 -7.27 2.52 29.19
N PRO A 272 -7.31 1.18 29.20
CA PRO A 272 -6.18 0.35 28.80
C PRO A 272 -5.77 0.56 27.33
N THR A 273 -4.45 0.65 27.11
CA THR A 273 -3.83 1.08 25.86
C THR A 273 -3.03 -0.01 25.15
N GLU A 274 -3.14 -1.27 25.59
CA GLU A 274 -2.37 -2.40 25.04
C GLU A 274 -2.64 -2.59 23.55
N ARG A 275 -3.90 -2.46 23.10
CA ARG A 275 -4.25 -2.59 21.69
C ARG A 275 -3.57 -1.53 20.82
N LEU A 276 -3.51 -0.29 21.29
CA LEU A 276 -2.79 0.77 20.58
C LEU A 276 -1.28 0.54 20.62
N THR A 277 -0.76 0.03 21.73
CA THR A 277 0.67 -0.32 21.87
C THR A 277 1.09 -1.41 20.88
N ASP A 278 0.24 -2.42 20.67
CA ASP A 278 0.47 -3.47 19.68
C ASP A 278 0.48 -2.90 18.26
N GLU A 279 -0.49 -2.04 17.91
CA GLU A 279 -0.53 -1.38 16.59
C GLU A 279 0.63 -0.40 16.38
N MET A 280 1.04 0.35 17.40
CA MET A 280 2.25 1.17 17.37
C MET A 280 3.48 0.31 17.10
N THR A 281 3.63 -0.82 17.81
CA THR A 281 4.78 -1.71 17.63
C THR A 281 4.86 -2.23 16.19
N LEU A 282 3.72 -2.61 15.61
CA LEU A 282 3.66 -3.07 14.22
C LEU A 282 3.91 -1.96 13.22
N ALA A 283 3.34 -0.76 13.44
CA ALA A 283 3.61 0.40 12.59
C ALA A 283 5.10 0.75 12.61
N ARG A 284 5.75 0.67 13.78
CA ARG A 284 7.20 0.85 13.91
C ARG A 284 7.99 -0.17 13.09
N ILE A 285 7.63 -1.46 13.15
CA ILE A 285 8.28 -2.50 12.34
C ILE A 285 8.09 -2.23 10.83
N GLU A 286 6.93 -1.74 10.42
CA GLU A 286 6.64 -1.39 9.03
C GLU A 286 7.45 -0.17 8.57
N ILE A 287 7.66 0.84 9.43
CA ILE A 287 8.59 1.96 9.18
C ILE A 287 10.03 1.44 9.05
N GLU A 288 10.47 0.60 9.99
CA GLU A 288 11.81 -0.01 10.00
C GLU A 288 12.05 -0.92 8.77
N SER A 289 11.00 -1.40 8.10
CA SER A 289 11.09 -2.22 6.88
C SER A 289 10.78 -1.44 5.59
N ALA A 290 10.82 -0.10 5.65
CA ALA A 290 10.54 0.82 4.53
C ALA A 290 9.16 0.62 3.88
N SER A 291 8.20 0.05 4.61
CA SER A 291 6.81 -0.12 4.18
C SER A 291 5.95 1.06 4.65
N TYR A 292 6.36 2.28 4.30
CA TYR A 292 5.83 3.53 4.86
C TYR A 292 4.32 3.71 4.66
N GLU A 293 3.78 3.36 3.49
CA GLU A 293 2.34 3.48 3.21
C GLU A 293 1.51 2.52 4.07
N SER A 294 2.01 1.30 4.32
CA SER A 294 1.36 0.37 5.25
C SER A 294 1.40 0.91 6.67
N ALA A 295 2.56 1.42 7.10
CA ALA A 295 2.75 1.99 8.43
C ALA A 295 1.83 3.19 8.68
N HIS A 296 1.73 4.11 7.71
CA HIS A 296 0.83 5.25 7.73
C HIS A 296 -0.62 4.80 7.92
N ASN A 297 -1.11 3.91 7.06
CA ASN A 297 -2.48 3.39 7.13
C ASN A 297 -2.77 2.73 8.47
N ARG A 298 -1.85 1.90 8.96
CA ARG A 298 -1.97 1.23 10.26
C ARG A 298 -2.06 2.23 11.40
N ALA A 299 -1.11 3.15 11.48
CA ALA A 299 -1.04 4.13 12.54
C ALA A 299 -2.27 5.06 12.52
N SER A 300 -2.70 5.50 11.34
CA SER A 300 -3.89 6.34 11.14
C SER A 300 -5.18 5.63 11.58
N MET A 301 -5.39 4.37 11.17
CA MET A 301 -6.55 3.58 11.60
C MET A 301 -6.56 3.35 13.12
N ALA A 302 -5.41 3.02 13.70
CA ALA A 302 -5.29 2.84 15.15
C ALA A 302 -5.55 4.16 15.90
N ARG A 303 -5.10 5.29 15.35
CA ARG A 303 -5.34 6.63 15.91
C ARG A 303 -6.83 6.95 15.92
N GLU A 304 -7.53 6.71 14.82
CA GLU A 304 -8.99 6.89 14.75
C GLU A 304 -9.73 6.02 15.77
N LEU A 305 -9.30 4.77 15.94
CA LEU A 305 -9.85 3.87 16.95
C LEU A 305 -9.64 4.41 18.38
N GLY A 306 -8.44 4.92 18.68
CA GLY A 306 -8.16 5.53 19.97
C GLY A 306 -8.96 6.82 20.21
N GLN A 307 -9.10 7.68 19.20
CA GLN A 307 -9.93 8.89 19.28
C GLN A 307 -11.40 8.54 19.55
N LYS A 308 -11.93 7.49 18.89
CA LYS A 308 -13.26 6.95 19.19
C LYS A 308 -13.37 6.49 20.64
N ALA A 309 -12.36 5.80 21.18
CA ALA A 309 -12.37 5.37 22.57
C ALA A 309 -12.43 6.57 23.55
N VAL A 310 -11.70 7.66 23.29
CA VAL A 310 -11.79 8.91 24.07
C VAL A 310 -13.21 9.49 24.01
N MET A 311 -13.82 9.55 22.82
CA MET A 311 -15.19 10.03 22.67
C MET A 311 -16.22 9.13 23.38
N LEU A 312 -16.02 7.81 23.36
CA LEU A 312 -16.89 6.84 24.00
C LEU A 312 -16.88 6.98 25.52
N GLU A 313 -15.73 7.25 26.13
CA GLU A 313 -15.64 7.54 27.57
C GLU A 313 -16.54 8.72 27.95
N SER A 314 -16.40 9.84 27.24
CA SER A 314 -17.18 11.04 27.49
C SER A 314 -18.67 10.78 27.31
N LYS A 315 -19.04 10.03 26.27
CA LYS A 315 -20.42 9.62 25.99
C LYS A 315 -21.00 8.74 27.11
N LEU A 316 -20.27 7.74 27.58
CA LEU A 316 -20.71 6.85 28.65
C LEU A 316 -20.83 7.58 30.00
N SER A 317 -19.92 8.51 30.26
CA SER A 317 -19.98 9.39 31.44
C SER A 317 -21.24 10.27 31.42
N ASN A 318 -21.53 10.90 30.28
CA ASN A 318 -22.75 11.71 30.09
C ASN A 318 -24.05 10.89 30.22
N LEU A 319 -24.09 9.68 29.66
CA LEU A 319 -25.24 8.79 29.80
C LEU A 319 -25.46 8.36 31.25
N SER A 320 -24.37 8.01 31.96
CA SER A 320 -24.42 7.65 33.38
C SER A 320 -25.00 8.80 34.20
N ARG A 321 -24.51 10.03 33.98
CA ARG A 321 -24.98 11.23 34.65
C ARG A 321 -26.45 11.54 34.35
N THR A 322 -26.86 11.39 33.09
CA THR A 322 -28.26 11.59 32.69
C THR A 322 -29.20 10.65 33.44
N ILE A 323 -28.81 9.38 33.62
CA ILE A 323 -29.60 8.41 34.38
C ILE A 323 -29.63 8.77 35.87
N GLU A 324 -28.52 9.21 36.45
CA GLU A 324 -28.49 9.65 37.85
C GLU A 324 -29.41 10.86 38.08
N ASP A 325 -29.33 11.86 37.20
CA ASP A 325 -30.17 13.05 37.25
C ASP A 325 -31.65 12.68 37.09
N GLU A 326 -32.02 11.86 36.10
CA GLU A 326 -33.41 11.41 35.89
C GLU A 326 -33.94 10.54 37.03
N SER A 327 -33.11 9.62 37.53
CA SER A 327 -33.45 8.80 38.68
C SER A 327 -33.69 9.68 39.91
N SER A 328 -32.86 10.71 40.13
CA SER A 328 -33.00 11.62 41.27
C SER A 328 -34.27 12.49 41.23
N ASN A 329 -34.71 12.90 40.03
CA ASN A 329 -35.86 13.78 39.79
C ASN A 329 -37.22 13.04 39.82
N MET A 330 -37.23 11.71 39.87
CA MET A 330 -38.47 10.94 40.01
C MET A 330 -39.01 10.99 41.45
N GLU A 331 -39.97 11.87 41.71
CA GLU A 331 -40.66 12.01 43.01
C GLU A 331 -41.59 10.82 43.34
N THR A 332 -42.03 10.05 42.34
CA THR A 332 -43.07 9.03 42.52
C THR A 332 -42.52 7.60 42.55
N ALA A 333 -42.66 6.99 43.75
CA ALA A 333 -42.44 5.59 44.11
C ALA A 333 -40.97 5.10 44.08
N ALA A 334 -40.44 4.86 45.28
CA ALA A 334 -39.14 4.21 45.53
C ALA A 334 -38.91 2.88 44.76
N PHE A 335 -39.97 2.27 44.22
CA PHE A 335 -39.90 1.04 43.41
C PHE A 335 -39.42 1.26 41.97
N CYS A 336 -39.63 2.43 41.35
CA CYS A 336 -39.22 2.68 39.96
C CYS A 336 -37.78 3.22 39.85
N LYS A 337 -37.27 3.85 40.92
CA LYS A 337 -35.98 4.56 40.93
C LYS A 337 -34.77 3.70 40.50
N ASP A 338 -34.76 2.43 40.90
CA ASP A 338 -33.70 1.47 40.53
C ASP A 338 -34.12 0.45 39.47
N VAL A 339 -35.42 0.13 39.36
CA VAL A 339 -35.91 -0.90 38.43
C VAL A 339 -36.04 -0.35 37.01
N CYS A 340 -36.50 0.89 36.86
CA CYS A 340 -36.86 1.45 35.56
C CYS A 340 -35.63 1.64 34.66
N PHE A 341 -34.47 2.02 35.21
CA PHE A 341 -33.23 2.17 34.45
C PHE A 341 -32.27 0.98 34.52
N LYS A 342 -32.66 -0.15 35.13
CA LYS A 342 -31.75 -1.28 35.36
C LYS A 342 -31.10 -1.80 34.08
N GLU A 343 -31.89 -2.04 33.04
CA GLU A 343 -31.40 -2.57 31.76
C GLU A 343 -30.51 -1.56 31.01
N THR A 344 -30.75 -0.26 31.21
CA THR A 344 -29.91 0.80 30.64
C THR A 344 -28.58 0.89 31.38
N LYS A 345 -28.59 0.84 32.73
CA LYS A 345 -27.38 0.79 33.56
C LYS A 345 -26.53 -0.43 33.20
N GLU A 346 -27.16 -1.60 33.03
CA GLU A 346 -26.47 -2.82 32.61
C GLU A 346 -25.78 -2.67 31.24
N SER A 347 -26.44 -2.07 30.25
CA SER A 347 -25.79 -1.78 28.96
C SER A 347 -24.64 -0.78 29.07
N ILE A 348 -24.74 0.25 29.92
CA ILE A 348 -23.64 1.18 30.17
C ILE A 348 -22.47 0.47 30.83
N ASP A 349 -22.73 -0.38 31.83
CA ASP A 349 -21.69 -1.14 32.53
C ASP A 349 -21.00 -2.13 31.58
N ASN A 350 -21.76 -2.79 30.69
CA ASN A 350 -21.21 -3.63 29.63
C ASN A 350 -20.34 -2.82 28.65
N ALA A 351 -20.80 -1.64 28.23
CA ALA A 351 -20.03 -0.77 27.35
C ALA A 351 -18.72 -0.30 28.01
N LYS A 352 -18.76 0.07 29.30
CA LYS A 352 -17.57 0.40 30.10
C LYS A 352 -16.63 -0.79 30.21
N GLN A 353 -17.15 -1.98 30.46
CA GLN A 353 -16.34 -3.20 30.52
C GLN A 353 -15.65 -3.48 29.18
N GLU A 354 -16.36 -3.42 28.05
CA GLU A 354 -15.77 -3.61 26.72
C GLU A 354 -14.71 -2.53 26.40
N LEU A 355 -14.95 -1.28 26.82
CA LEU A 355 -13.96 -0.19 26.69
C LEU A 355 -12.69 -0.50 27.49
N MET A 356 -12.84 -0.97 28.73
CA MET A 356 -11.73 -1.40 29.58
C MET A 356 -11.03 -2.67 29.05
N LEU A 357 -11.69 -3.45 28.22
CA LEU A 357 -11.09 -4.59 27.52
C LEU A 357 -10.42 -4.20 26.20
N GLY A 358 -10.46 -2.92 25.78
CA GLY A 358 -9.89 -2.46 24.52
C GLY A 358 -10.73 -2.80 23.28
N ASN A 359 -11.98 -3.19 23.46
CA ASN A 359 -12.93 -3.59 22.41
C ASN A 359 -13.81 -2.40 22.01
N TYR A 360 -13.19 -1.34 21.49
CA TYR A 360 -13.83 -0.04 21.26
C TYR A 360 -15.10 -0.11 20.38
N GLU A 361 -15.08 -0.95 19.35
CA GLU A 361 -16.22 -1.14 18.45
C GLU A 361 -17.41 -1.83 19.15
N ARG A 362 -17.15 -2.76 20.08
CA ARG A 362 -18.22 -3.38 20.88
C ARG A 362 -18.75 -2.41 21.93
N ALA A 363 -17.87 -1.65 22.57
CA ALA A 363 -18.25 -0.58 23.48
C ALA A 363 -19.17 0.45 22.80
N GLU A 364 -18.89 0.81 21.54
CA GLU A 364 -19.76 1.69 20.74
C GLU A 364 -21.15 1.09 20.52
N ILE A 365 -21.24 -0.19 20.16
CA ILE A 365 -22.52 -0.88 19.95
C ILE A 365 -23.33 -0.90 21.25
N GLU A 366 -22.71 -1.25 22.39
CA GLU A 366 -23.38 -1.27 23.69
C GLU A 366 -23.79 0.14 24.15
N ALA A 367 -22.98 1.17 23.88
CA ALA A 367 -23.33 2.56 24.16
C ALA A 367 -24.56 3.02 23.35
N LEU A 368 -24.65 2.64 22.07
CA LEU A 368 -25.81 2.91 21.22
C LEU A 368 -27.06 2.15 21.72
N GLN A 369 -26.89 0.92 22.20
CA GLN A 369 -28.00 0.18 22.82
C GLN A 369 -28.47 0.85 24.11
N ALA A 370 -27.54 1.35 24.95
CA ALA A 370 -27.88 2.09 26.16
C ALA A 370 -28.69 3.35 25.83
N GLU A 371 -28.29 4.14 24.81
CA GLU A 371 -29.07 5.31 24.37
C GLU A 371 -30.49 4.94 23.97
N LYS A 372 -30.64 3.90 23.15
CA LYS A 372 -31.95 3.44 22.70
C LYS A 372 -32.82 2.99 23.87
N ARG A 373 -32.25 2.23 24.81
CA ARG A 373 -32.97 1.77 26.02
C ARG A 373 -33.36 2.93 26.93
N LEU A 374 -32.51 3.96 27.04
CA LEU A 374 -32.82 5.17 27.79
C LEU A 374 -34.07 5.86 27.21
N GLU A 375 -34.13 6.01 25.88
CA GLU A 375 -35.30 6.58 25.20
C GLU A 375 -36.57 5.73 25.38
N GLU A 376 -36.45 4.41 25.23
CA GLU A 376 -37.56 3.47 25.45
C GLU A 376 -38.07 3.55 26.90
N THR A 377 -37.15 3.61 27.87
CA THR A 377 -37.47 3.75 29.30
C THR A 377 -38.21 5.06 29.57
N ARG A 378 -37.74 6.19 29.00
CA ARG A 378 -38.42 7.49 29.11
C ARG A 378 -39.85 7.42 28.55
N ALA A 379 -40.04 6.77 27.40
CA ALA A 379 -41.36 6.58 26.80
C ALA A 379 -42.27 5.71 27.69
N ASP A 380 -41.75 4.61 28.23
CA ASP A 380 -42.49 3.71 29.12
C ASP A 380 -42.89 4.39 30.43
N ILE A 381 -42.02 5.21 31.02
CA ILE A 381 -42.31 6.03 32.19
C ILE A 381 -43.47 6.99 31.89
N ALA A 382 -43.43 7.68 30.74
CA ALA A 382 -44.51 8.58 30.33
C ALA A 382 -45.84 7.84 30.17
N VAL A 383 -45.82 6.65 29.56
CA VAL A 383 -47.02 5.80 29.40
C VAL A 383 -47.51 5.25 30.74
N GLN A 384 -46.62 4.83 31.64
CA GLN A 384 -46.99 4.37 32.98
C GLN A 384 -47.60 5.48 33.81
N HIS A 385 -47.11 6.71 33.70
CA HIS A 385 -47.72 7.85 34.38
C HIS A 385 -49.18 8.02 33.95
N ILE A 386 -49.47 7.85 32.66
CA ILE A 386 -50.84 7.86 32.10
C ILE A 386 -51.67 6.64 32.59
N ARG A 387 -51.07 5.44 32.66
CA ARG A 387 -51.77 4.18 33.04
C ARG A 387 -51.98 4.00 34.55
N SER A 388 -51.12 4.55 35.40
CA SER A 388 -51.22 4.47 36.87
C SER A 388 -52.52 5.10 37.40
N THR A 389 -53.16 5.92 36.57
CA THR A 389 -54.50 6.49 36.79
C THR A 389 -55.67 5.51 36.56
N SER A 390 -55.50 4.29 36.02
CA SER A 390 -56.64 3.51 35.49
C SER A 390 -56.71 1.98 35.68
N ALA A 391 -55.69 1.26 36.18
CA ALA A 391 -55.62 -0.21 35.94
C ALA A 391 -55.43 -1.16 37.15
N GLY A 392 -55.54 -0.71 38.40
CA GLY A 392 -55.22 -1.55 39.58
C GLY A 392 -56.17 -2.70 39.94
N ALA A 393 -57.36 -2.81 39.33
CA ALA A 393 -58.46 -3.61 39.92
C ALA A 393 -58.71 -5.02 39.34
N ARG A 394 -58.05 -5.48 38.25
CA ARG A 394 -58.52 -6.66 37.48
C ARG A 394 -57.81 -8.01 37.70
N ILE A 395 -56.60 -8.07 38.26
CA ILE A 395 -55.85 -9.35 38.37
C ILE A 395 -56.18 -10.08 39.68
N ALA A 396 -56.35 -9.35 40.79
CA ALA A 396 -56.69 -9.94 42.08
C ALA A 396 -58.06 -10.64 42.08
N THR A 397 -59.01 -10.15 41.29
CA THR A 397 -60.33 -10.79 41.09
C THR A 397 -60.21 -12.09 40.31
N LEU A 398 -59.32 -12.16 39.30
CA LEU A 398 -59.22 -13.30 38.40
C LEU A 398 -58.60 -14.55 39.07
N ILE A 399 -57.65 -14.34 39.98
CA ILE A 399 -57.05 -15.41 40.80
C ILE A 399 -58.03 -15.89 41.87
N ARG A 400 -58.81 -14.98 42.47
CA ARG A 400 -59.81 -15.31 43.49
C ARG A 400 -60.98 -16.11 42.93
N ASP A 401 -61.42 -15.79 41.71
CA ASP A 401 -62.61 -16.40 41.11
C ASP A 401 -62.32 -17.77 40.47
N ASN A 402 -61.06 -18.09 40.14
CA ASN A 402 -60.70 -19.30 39.38
C ASN A 402 -59.71 -20.24 40.09
N TRP A 403 -59.57 -20.15 41.41
CA TRP A 403 -58.59 -20.96 42.17
C TRP A 403 -58.80 -22.48 42.04
N ILE A 404 -60.05 -22.92 41.89
CA ILE A 404 -60.40 -24.34 41.71
C ILE A 404 -59.90 -24.86 40.35
N ILE A 405 -60.03 -24.06 39.29
CA ILE A 405 -59.58 -24.42 37.94
C ILE A 405 -58.05 -24.55 37.93
N LEU A 406 -57.34 -23.62 38.57
CA LEU A 406 -55.89 -23.69 38.75
C LEU A 406 -55.46 -24.96 39.49
N LEU A 407 -56.21 -25.35 40.52
CA LEU A 407 -55.92 -26.55 41.32
C LEU A 407 -56.15 -27.85 40.54
N VAL A 408 -57.24 -27.93 39.75
CA VAL A 408 -57.53 -29.08 38.90
C VAL A 408 -56.48 -29.23 37.79
N VAL A 409 -56.06 -28.13 37.16
CA VAL A 409 -54.98 -28.13 36.16
C VAL A 409 -53.67 -28.65 36.78
N ALA A 410 -53.34 -28.22 38.00
CA ALA A 410 -52.15 -28.71 38.72
C ALA A 410 -52.20 -30.23 39.00
N ILE A 411 -53.38 -30.77 39.37
CA ILE A 411 -53.58 -32.20 39.62
C ILE A 411 -53.46 -33.02 38.33
N ILE A 412 -54.04 -32.55 37.22
CA ILE A 412 -53.95 -33.21 35.92
C ILE A 412 -52.49 -33.28 35.44
N ILE A 413 -51.72 -32.20 35.62
CA ILE A 413 -50.28 -32.16 35.30
C ILE A 413 -49.51 -33.19 36.15
N MET A 414 -49.84 -33.35 37.43
CA MET A 414 -49.20 -34.35 38.30
C MET A 414 -49.48 -35.80 37.88
N ILE A 415 -50.72 -36.12 37.48
CA ILE A 415 -51.10 -37.48 37.05
C ILE A 415 -50.40 -37.84 35.73
N LEU A 416 -50.34 -36.91 34.77
CA LEU A 416 -49.64 -37.10 33.50
C LEU A 416 -48.11 -37.27 33.70
N ALA A 417 -47.53 -36.56 34.66
CA ALA A 417 -46.11 -36.70 35.01
C ALA A 417 -45.78 -38.07 35.63
N ALA A 418 -46.70 -38.67 36.40
CA ALA A 418 -46.50 -39.97 37.03
C ALA A 418 -46.54 -41.15 36.04
N ALA A 419 -47.45 -41.12 35.06
CA ALA A 419 -47.62 -42.20 34.08
C ALA A 419 -46.51 -42.25 33.01
N GLY A 420 -45.85 -41.13 32.73
CA GLY A 420 -44.81 -41.02 31.68
C GLY A 420 -43.36 -41.14 32.18
N LYS A 421 -43.12 -41.39 33.47
CA LYS A 421 -41.82 -41.20 34.12
C LYS A 421 -40.64 -41.86 33.38
N ASP A 422 -40.76 -43.11 32.93
CA ASP A 422 -39.64 -43.83 32.29
C ASP A 422 -39.38 -43.40 30.84
N THR A 423 -40.43 -43.13 30.06
CA THR A 423 -40.35 -42.63 28.68
C THR A 423 -39.90 -41.17 28.62
N ILE A 424 -40.32 -40.37 29.60
CA ILE A 424 -39.91 -38.97 29.77
C ILE A 424 -38.42 -38.93 30.17
N THR A 425 -37.97 -39.80 31.08
CA THR A 425 -36.56 -39.80 31.52
C THR A 425 -35.60 -40.18 30.39
N SER A 426 -35.92 -41.14 29.51
CA SER A 426 -35.05 -41.49 28.37
C SER A 426 -35.00 -40.38 27.31
N ARG A 427 -36.14 -39.78 26.97
CA ARG A 427 -36.20 -38.62 26.05
C ARG A 427 -35.47 -37.40 26.62
N ILE A 428 -35.58 -37.13 27.92
CA ILE A 428 -34.83 -36.05 28.57
C ILE A 428 -33.32 -36.29 28.48
N ARG A 429 -32.85 -37.54 28.61
CA ARG A 429 -31.41 -37.85 28.48
C ARG A 429 -30.88 -37.65 27.07
N LEU A 430 -31.60 -38.16 26.05
CA LEU A 430 -31.25 -37.93 24.64
C LEU A 430 -31.29 -36.45 24.30
N TYR A 431 -32.31 -35.73 24.77
CA TYR A 431 -32.39 -34.28 24.59
C TYR A 431 -31.23 -33.55 25.27
N ARG A 432 -30.85 -33.93 26.49
CA ARG A 432 -29.68 -33.35 27.20
C ARG A 432 -28.37 -33.62 26.45
N LEU A 433 -28.20 -34.83 25.89
CA LEU A 433 -27.04 -35.17 25.07
C LEU A 433 -26.99 -34.35 23.78
N ASP A 434 -28.10 -34.28 23.04
CA ASP A 434 -28.20 -33.49 21.80
C ASP A 434 -28.06 -32.00 22.06
N LYS A 435 -28.53 -31.51 23.21
CA LYS A 435 -28.33 -30.14 23.64
C LYS A 435 -26.84 -29.91 23.95
N ALA A 436 -26.22 -30.74 24.77
CA ALA A 436 -24.81 -30.61 25.12
C ALA A 436 -23.88 -30.69 23.88
N ARG A 437 -24.18 -31.58 22.91
CA ARG A 437 -23.43 -31.66 21.64
C ARG A 437 -23.61 -30.40 20.78
N ARG A 438 -24.81 -29.82 20.76
CA ARG A 438 -25.06 -28.53 20.08
C ARG A 438 -24.33 -27.39 20.77
N ASP A 439 -24.36 -27.35 22.11
CA ASP A 439 -23.66 -26.34 22.91
C ASP A 439 -22.14 -26.45 22.69
N LEU A 440 -21.58 -27.67 22.66
CA LEU A 440 -20.17 -27.93 22.34
C LEU A 440 -19.78 -27.39 20.95
N ASN A 441 -20.54 -27.75 19.91
CA ASN A 441 -20.31 -27.24 18.55
C ASN A 441 -20.42 -25.72 18.48
N THR A 442 -21.32 -25.13 19.28
CA THR A 442 -21.48 -23.67 19.34
C THR A 442 -20.28 -23.02 19.99
N HIS A 443 -19.80 -23.52 21.13
CA HIS A 443 -18.59 -23.01 21.78
C HIS A 443 -17.35 -23.15 20.89
N GLN A 444 -17.19 -24.28 20.18
CA GLN A 444 -16.08 -24.45 19.22
C GLN A 444 -16.14 -23.44 18.08
N ARG A 445 -17.34 -23.14 17.55
CA ARG A 445 -17.52 -22.07 16.57
C ARG A 445 -17.20 -20.69 17.15
N MET A 446 -17.60 -20.43 18.39
CA MET A 446 -17.27 -19.18 19.08
C MET A 446 -15.75 -19.02 19.22
N VAL A 447 -14.99 -20.08 19.52
CA VAL A 447 -13.52 -20.05 19.57
C VAL A 447 -12.92 -19.69 18.20
N GLN A 448 -13.43 -20.28 17.12
CA GLN A 448 -12.97 -19.94 15.77
C GLN A 448 -13.27 -18.48 15.40
N GLU A 449 -14.45 -17.98 15.75
CA GLU A 449 -14.79 -16.58 15.51
C GLU A 449 -13.95 -15.64 16.37
N LEU A 450 -13.66 -16.01 17.64
CA LEU A 450 -12.76 -15.29 18.53
C LEU A 450 -11.35 -15.17 17.93
N GLN A 451 -10.82 -16.26 17.38
CA GLN A 451 -9.52 -16.28 16.68
C GLN A 451 -9.52 -15.37 15.45
N LYS A 452 -10.60 -15.38 14.65
CA LYS A 452 -10.73 -14.47 13.50
C LYS A 452 -10.79 -13.01 13.94
N ASP A 453 -11.55 -12.72 15.00
CA ASP A 453 -11.70 -11.36 15.52
C ASP A 453 -10.37 -10.81 16.06
N TYR A 454 -9.52 -11.66 16.65
CA TYR A 454 -8.19 -11.25 17.13
C TYR A 454 -7.13 -11.20 16.00
N TYR A 455 -6.86 -12.32 15.32
CA TYR A 455 -5.72 -12.42 14.40
C TYR A 455 -5.97 -11.77 13.02
N ILE A 456 -7.22 -11.80 12.54
CA ILE A 456 -7.55 -11.34 11.18
C ILE A 456 -8.18 -9.95 11.23
N ARG A 457 -9.26 -9.80 12.00
CA ARG A 457 -10.04 -8.55 12.03
C ARG A 457 -9.49 -7.52 13.02
N ARG A 458 -8.64 -7.94 13.96
CA ARG A 458 -8.01 -7.09 14.99
C ARG A 458 -9.01 -6.23 15.77
N ARG A 459 -10.18 -6.79 16.07
CA ARG A 459 -11.30 -6.13 16.77
C ARG A 459 -11.23 -6.28 18.29
N MET A 460 -10.29 -7.07 18.81
CA MET A 460 -10.14 -7.26 20.25
C MET A 460 -8.70 -7.15 20.71
N SER A 461 -8.53 -6.76 21.97
CA SER A 461 -7.22 -6.76 22.62
C SER A 461 -6.74 -8.18 22.93
N ARG A 462 -5.43 -8.34 23.15
CA ARG A 462 -4.84 -9.61 23.60
C ARG A 462 -5.39 -10.07 24.95
N ALA A 463 -5.59 -9.14 25.89
CA ALA A 463 -6.14 -9.45 27.19
C ALA A 463 -7.57 -9.98 27.09
N SER A 464 -8.40 -9.32 26.28
CA SER A 464 -9.77 -9.78 25.99
C SER A 464 -9.77 -11.13 25.30
N TYR A 465 -8.87 -11.35 24.33
CA TYR A 465 -8.73 -12.62 23.64
C TYR A 465 -8.41 -13.75 24.62
N ASN A 466 -7.37 -13.58 25.45
CA ASN A 466 -6.96 -14.60 26.41
C ASN A 466 -8.07 -14.92 27.41
N SER A 467 -8.71 -13.89 27.99
CA SER A 467 -9.79 -14.08 28.96
C SER A 467 -11.00 -14.80 28.35
N SER A 468 -11.45 -14.37 27.16
CA SER A 468 -12.58 -15.02 26.49
C SER A 468 -12.24 -16.43 25.98
N TYR A 469 -10.99 -16.66 25.57
CA TYR A 469 -10.51 -17.97 25.14
C TYR A 469 -10.47 -18.95 26.32
N GLU A 470 -9.90 -18.55 27.46
CA GLU A 470 -9.85 -19.37 28.68
C GLU A 470 -11.27 -19.72 29.17
N GLU A 471 -12.19 -18.76 29.18
CA GLU A 471 -13.57 -19.02 29.58
C GLU A 471 -14.28 -20.00 28.63
N LEU A 472 -14.09 -19.84 27.32
CA LEU A 472 -14.66 -20.76 26.32
C LEU A 472 -14.05 -22.15 26.41
N GLU A 473 -12.75 -22.25 26.67
CA GLU A 473 -12.03 -23.52 26.85
C GLU A 473 -12.55 -24.26 28.09
N GLU A 474 -12.75 -23.56 29.20
CA GLU A 474 -13.36 -24.14 30.40
C GLU A 474 -14.79 -24.62 30.15
N ARG A 475 -15.60 -23.83 29.42
CA ARG A 475 -16.97 -24.22 29.04
C ARG A 475 -16.99 -25.44 28.12
N ILE A 476 -16.05 -25.54 27.19
CA ILE A 476 -15.87 -26.72 26.31
C ILE A 476 -15.56 -27.95 27.17
N LEU A 477 -14.56 -27.86 28.05
CA LEU A 477 -14.18 -28.95 28.96
C LEU A 477 -15.36 -29.43 29.83
N ARG A 478 -16.08 -28.51 30.48
CA ARG A 478 -17.27 -28.86 31.28
C ARG A 478 -18.38 -29.51 30.45
N THR A 479 -18.57 -29.05 29.21
CA THR A 479 -19.58 -29.62 28.31
C THR A 479 -19.19 -31.03 27.86
N ASP A 480 -17.91 -31.25 27.53
CA ASP A 480 -17.36 -32.56 27.20
C ASP A 480 -17.46 -33.55 28.37
N GLU A 481 -17.13 -33.12 29.59
CA GLU A 481 -17.33 -33.93 30.80
C GLU A 481 -18.80 -34.31 31.01
N THR A 482 -19.72 -33.39 30.70
CA THR A 482 -21.16 -33.63 30.80
C THR A 482 -21.62 -34.66 29.76
N ILE A 483 -21.15 -34.55 28.52
CA ILE A 483 -21.40 -35.53 27.45
C ILE A 483 -20.90 -36.90 27.90
N ALA A 484 -19.64 -37.01 28.34
CA ALA A 484 -19.03 -38.25 28.78
C ALA A 484 -19.80 -38.91 29.94
N ARG A 485 -20.27 -38.10 30.91
CA ARG A 485 -21.09 -38.59 32.04
C ARG A 485 -22.43 -39.14 31.57
N VAL A 486 -23.14 -38.41 30.70
CA VAL A 486 -24.44 -38.84 30.18
C VAL A 486 -24.30 -40.10 29.31
N GLU A 487 -23.26 -40.21 28.49
CA GLU A 487 -22.95 -41.41 27.70
C GLU A 487 -22.66 -42.62 28.59
N LYS A 488 -21.86 -42.45 29.65
CA LYS A 488 -21.59 -43.50 30.64
C LYS A 488 -22.86 -43.96 31.36
N GLU A 489 -23.74 -43.05 31.74
CA GLU A 489 -25.02 -43.37 32.38
C GLU A 489 -25.99 -44.10 31.44
N MET A 490 -25.97 -43.80 30.14
CA MET A 490 -26.74 -44.54 29.13
C MET A 490 -26.19 -45.96 28.96
N ALA A 491 -24.87 -46.12 28.82
CA ALA A 491 -24.22 -47.42 28.67
C ALA A 491 -24.42 -48.37 29.89
N LEU A 492 -24.39 -47.82 31.11
CA LEU A 492 -24.67 -48.58 32.34
C LEU A 492 -26.14 -49.05 32.42
N LYS A 493 -27.09 -48.26 31.91
CA LYS A 493 -28.50 -48.64 31.94
C LYS A 493 -28.81 -49.70 30.88
N ASP A 494 -28.23 -49.57 29.69
CA ASP A 494 -28.38 -50.55 28.61
C ASP A 494 -27.81 -51.93 28.99
N SER A 495 -26.65 -51.96 29.65
CA SER A 495 -26.06 -53.19 30.18
C SER A 495 -26.89 -53.83 31.31
N SER A 496 -27.49 -53.03 32.20
CA SER A 496 -28.39 -53.52 33.26
C SER A 496 -29.69 -54.15 32.72
N THR A 497 -30.26 -53.56 31.65
CA THR A 497 -31.45 -54.13 30.97
C THR A 497 -31.13 -55.39 30.16
N ALA A 498 -29.91 -55.54 29.65
CA ALA A 498 -29.46 -56.75 28.98
C ALA A 498 -29.32 -57.94 29.97
N THR A 499 -28.78 -57.70 31.17
CA THR A 499 -28.68 -58.73 32.23
C THR A 499 -30.02 -59.13 32.86
N SER A 500 -31.00 -58.22 32.87
CA SER A 500 -32.35 -58.53 33.38
C SER A 500 -33.15 -59.42 32.42
N LYS A 501 -33.01 -59.21 31.10
CA LYS A 501 -33.64 -60.04 30.06
C LYS A 501 -33.03 -61.45 29.95
N THR A 502 -31.74 -61.65 30.23
CA THR A 502 -31.12 -62.98 30.27
C THR A 502 -31.56 -63.79 31.50
N LYS A 503 -31.74 -63.15 32.68
CA LYS A 503 -32.33 -63.82 33.85
C LYS A 503 -33.79 -64.26 33.64
N THR A 504 -34.60 -63.49 32.90
CA THR A 504 -35.99 -63.87 32.59
C THR A 504 -36.13 -64.94 31.51
N LYS A 505 -35.11 -65.14 30.65
CA LYS A 505 -35.08 -66.27 29.70
C LYS A 505 -34.65 -67.58 30.36
N ASN A 506 -33.72 -67.56 31.31
CA ASN A 506 -33.30 -68.77 32.03
C ASN A 506 -34.37 -69.32 33.00
N SER A 507 -35.25 -68.49 33.55
CA SER A 507 -36.37 -68.96 34.38
C SER A 507 -37.55 -69.53 33.60
N ARG A 508 -37.59 -69.36 32.26
CA ARG A 508 -38.60 -70.01 31.39
C ARG A 508 -38.16 -71.34 30.79
N ASN A 509 -36.89 -71.73 30.90
CA ASN A 509 -36.36 -72.99 30.35
C ASN A 509 -36.16 -74.10 31.40
N ILE A 510 -36.63 -73.90 32.65
CA ILE A 510 -36.55 -74.91 33.73
C ILE A 510 -37.92 -75.62 33.95
N ASN A 511 -38.97 -75.24 33.21
CA ASN A 511 -40.26 -75.95 33.20
C ASN A 511 -40.61 -76.46 31.79
N LYS A 512 -39.76 -77.33 31.25
CA LYS A 512 -40.12 -78.28 30.18
C LYS A 512 -39.46 -79.61 30.42
#